data_AF-A0AB36BH27-F1
#
_entry.id   AF-A0AB36BH27-F1
#
_cell.length_a   1.000
_cell.length_b   1.000
_cell.length_c   1.000
_cell.angle_alpha   90.00
_cell.angle_beta   90.00
_cell.angle_gamma   90.00
#
_symmetry.space_group_name_H-M   'P 1'
#
loop_
_entity.id
_entity.type
_entity.pdbx_description
1 polymer ?
#
loop_
_entity_poly.entity_id
_entity_poly.type
_entity_poly.pdbx_seq_one_letter_code
_entity_poly.pdbx_strand_id
1 'polypeptide(L)'
;MIEQVPEFNKSDGLSSKQLYEIQQAEMRHERKLKRKRREERIARAKRSLEMLEKNRIDSNYFRNLEKNNLIVRVKTDSYGRVQRG
;
A
#
# COMPACT_ATOMS: atom_id res chain seq x y z
N MET A 1 26.29 -16.34 10.32
CA MET A 1 25.05 -16.80 10.97
C MET A 1 24.67 -18.10 10.29
N ILE A 2 24.54 -19.18 11.06
CA ILE A 2 24.20 -20.50 10.52
C ILE A 2 22.69 -20.49 10.30
N GLU A 3 22.26 -20.47 9.03
CA GLU A 3 20.85 -20.68 8.69
C GLU A 3 20.50 -22.13 9.05
N GLN A 4 19.78 -22.30 10.16
CA GLN A 4 19.19 -23.58 10.53
C GLN A 4 18.12 -23.91 9.50
N VAL A 5 18.47 -24.74 8.52
CA VAL A 5 17.50 -25.38 7.64
C VAL A 5 16.61 -26.23 8.53
N PRO A 6 15.29 -25.97 8.61
CA PRO A 6 14.40 -26.77 9.45
C PRO A 6 14.41 -28.21 8.92
N GLU A 7 14.83 -29.17 9.75
CA GLU A 7 14.80 -30.60 9.44
C GLU A 7 13.33 -31.04 9.28
N PHE A 8 12.78 -30.90 8.08
CA PHE A 8 11.47 -31.45 7.75
C PHE A 8 11.65 -32.87 7.21
N ASN A 9 11.46 -33.84 8.11
CA ASN A 9 11.08 -35.23 7.92
C ASN A 9 12.07 -36.21 7.26
N LYS A 10 12.75 -36.95 8.13
CA LYS A 10 13.28 -38.29 7.87
C LYS A 10 12.14 -39.32 7.93
N SER A 11 11.50 -39.64 6.81
CA SER A 11 10.80 -40.93 6.55
C SER A 11 10.03 -40.83 5.23
N ASP A 12 10.43 -41.62 4.24
CA ASP A 12 9.80 -41.85 2.91
C ASP A 12 9.36 -40.60 2.13
N GLY A 13 9.97 -40.40 0.96
CA GLY A 13 9.68 -39.27 0.07
C GLY A 13 8.18 -39.08 -0.17
N LEU A 14 7.74 -37.82 -0.21
CA LEU A 14 6.35 -37.45 -0.48
C LEU A 14 5.85 -38.14 -1.76
N SER A 15 4.66 -38.73 -1.70
CA SER A 15 4.01 -39.28 -2.89
C SER A 15 3.76 -38.17 -3.90
N SER A 16 3.81 -38.48 -5.20
CA SER A 16 3.53 -37.52 -6.29
C SER A 16 2.21 -36.78 -6.10
N LYS A 17 1.19 -37.45 -5.54
CA LYS A 17 -0.10 -36.84 -5.21
C LYS A 17 0.01 -35.78 -4.10
N GLN A 18 0.79 -36.03 -3.06
CA GLN A 18 1.01 -35.08 -1.96
C GLN A 18 1.80 -33.85 -2.42
N LEU A 19 2.82 -34.06 -3.26
CA LEU A 19 3.57 -32.97 -3.88
C LEU A 19 2.67 -32.08 -4.74
N TYR A 20 1.78 -32.69 -5.52
CA TYR A 20 0.79 -31.96 -6.32
C TYR A 20 -0.18 -31.15 -5.44
N GLU A 21 -0.67 -31.72 -4.35
CA GLU A 21 -1.56 -31.03 -3.41
C GLU A 21 -0.88 -29.83 -2.75
N ILE A 22 0.39 -29.97 -2.35
CA ILE A 22 1.21 -28.88 -1.80
C ILE A 22 1.38 -27.77 -2.86
N GLN A 23 1.77 -28.12 -4.09
CA GLN A 23 1.94 -27.16 -5.17
C GLN A 23 0.64 -26.39 -5.46
N GLN A 24 -0.50 -27.07 -5.44
CA GLN A 24 -1.81 -26.43 -5.62
C GLN A 24 -2.14 -25.49 -4.45
N ALA A 25 -1.82 -25.86 -3.21
CA ALA A 25 -2.03 -25.02 -2.05
C ALA A 25 -1.16 -23.75 -2.10
N GLU A 26 0.11 -23.88 -2.49
CA GLU A 26 1.03 -22.76 -2.69
C GLU A 26 0.52 -21.79 -3.76
N MET A 27 0.11 -22.30 -4.93
CA MET A 27 -0.46 -21.48 -5.99
C MET A 27 -1.72 -20.71 -5.54
N ARG A 28 -2.60 -21.35 -4.75
CA ARG A 28 -3.79 -20.68 -4.18
C ARG A 28 -3.38 -19.59 -3.20
N HIS A 29 -2.40 -19.85 -2.35
CA HIS A 29 -1.89 -18.90 -1.37
C HIS A 29 -1.28 -17.67 -2.05
N GLU A 30 -0.44 -17.87 -3.08
CA GLU A 30 0.14 -16.76 -3.84
C GLU A 30 -0.93 -15.89 -4.53
N ARG A 31 -1.93 -16.53 -5.15
CA ARG A 31 -3.05 -15.80 -5.77
C ARG A 31 -3.81 -14.97 -4.74
N LYS A 32 -4.05 -15.52 -3.55
CA LYS A 32 -4.71 -14.82 -2.44
C LYS A 32 -3.86 -13.63 -1.95
N LEU A 33 -2.54 -13.80 -1.81
CA LEU A 33 -1.63 -12.72 -1.44
C LEU A 33 -1.61 -11.60 -2.48
N LYS A 34 -1.53 -11.94 -3.77
CA LYS A 34 -1.58 -10.95 -4.86
C LYS A 34 -2.88 -10.14 -4.82
N ARG A 35 -4.02 -10.81 -4.58
CA ARG A 35 -5.33 -10.16 -4.42
C ARG A 35 -5.36 -9.23 -3.20
N LYS A 36 -4.93 -9.72 -2.03
CA LYS A 36 -4.88 -8.92 -0.79
C LYS A 36 -4.01 -7.66 -0.95
N ARG A 37 -2.82 -7.79 -1.53
CA ARG A 37 -1.92 -6.65 -1.80
C ARG A 37 -2.57 -5.62 -2.74
N ARG A 38 -3.31 -6.07 -3.75
CA ARG A 38 -4.05 -5.17 -4.66
C ARG A 38 -5.16 -4.43 -3.93
N GLU A 39 -5.96 -5.14 -3.13
CA GLU A 39 -7.04 -4.56 -2.33
C GLU A 39 -6.51 -3.53 -1.32
N GLU A 40 -5.40 -3.83 -0.64
CA GLU A 40 -4.72 -2.90 0.28
C GLU A 40 -4.22 -1.64 -0.43
N ARG A 41 -3.63 -1.77 -1.64
CA ARG A 41 -3.22 -0.60 -2.44
C ARG A 41 -4.40 0.29 -2.79
N ILE A 42 -5.51 -0.29 -3.22
CA ILE A 42 -6.73 0.44 -3.57
C ILE A 42 -7.32 1.11 -2.33
N ALA A 43 -7.42 0.40 -1.20
CA ALA A 43 -7.93 0.93 0.05
C ALA A 43 -7.06 2.09 0.58
N ARG A 44 -5.74 1.97 0.49
CA ARG A 44 -4.81 3.05 0.85
C ARG A 44 -5.00 4.29 -0.01
N ALA A 45 -5.15 4.12 -1.34
CA ALA A 45 -5.39 5.23 -2.25
C ALA A 45 -6.73 5.92 -1.94
N LYS A 46 -7.81 5.17 -1.73
CA LYS A 46 -9.11 5.71 -1.33
C LYS A 46 -9.03 6.51 -0.03
N ARG A 47 -8.44 5.93 1.01
CA ARG A 47 -8.24 6.61 2.31
C ARG A 47 -7.43 7.91 2.16
N SER A 48 -6.41 7.91 1.32
CA SER A 48 -5.62 9.11 1.03
C SER A 48 -6.47 10.20 0.39
N LEU A 49 -7.33 9.85 -0.57
CA LEU A 49 -8.22 10.81 -1.23
C LEU A 49 -9.27 11.36 -0.28
N GLU A 50 -9.91 10.51 0.53
CA GLU A 50 -10.87 10.93 1.56
C GLU A 50 -10.24 11.88 2.57
N MET A 51 -9.00 11.60 3.01
CA MET A 51 -8.26 12.49 3.91
C MET A 51 -7.92 13.82 3.24
N LEU A 52 -7.56 13.82 1.96
CA LEU A 52 -7.34 15.05 1.21
C LEU A 52 -8.63 15.85 1.09
N GLU A 53 -9.75 15.22 0.76
CA GLU A 53 -11.06 15.86 0.64
C GLU A 53 -11.54 16.45 1.96
N LYS A 54 -11.46 15.69 3.06
CA LYS A 54 -11.84 16.15 4.40
C LYS A 54 -11.02 17.35 4.86
N ASN A 55 -9.73 17.37 4.56
CA ASN A 55 -8.82 18.45 4.95
C ASN A 55 -8.68 19.53 3.86
N ARG A 56 -9.41 19.41 2.74
CA ARG A 56 -9.37 20.40 1.66
C ARG A 56 -10.16 21.62 2.11
N ILE A 57 -9.43 22.58 2.65
CA ILE A 57 -9.97 23.88 3.01
C ILE A 57 -9.96 24.75 1.75
N ASP A 58 -11.00 24.62 0.92
CA ASP A 58 -11.21 25.45 -0.27
C ASP A 58 -12.45 26.33 -0.04
N SER A 59 -12.34 27.27 0.88
CA SER A 59 -13.39 28.26 1.10
C SER A 59 -13.07 29.56 0.36
N ASN A 60 -14.11 30.24 -0.10
CA ASN A 60 -13.98 31.59 -0.68
C ASN A 60 -13.25 32.56 0.25
N TYR A 61 -13.32 32.33 1.57
CA TYR A 61 -12.57 33.09 2.57
C TYR A 61 -11.05 32.97 2.36
N PHE A 62 -10.48 31.76 2.29
CA PHE A 62 -9.03 31.60 2.06
C PHE A 62 -8.58 32.11 0.69
N ARG A 63 -9.41 31.94 -0.36
CA ARG A 63 -9.13 32.52 -1.67
C ARG A 63 -9.08 34.05 -1.63
N ASN A 64 -9.98 34.67 -0.87
CA ASN A 64 -9.99 36.13 -0.70
C ASN A 64 -8.79 36.61 0.12
N LEU A 65 -8.40 35.87 1.16
CA LEU A 65 -7.18 36.19 1.92
C LEU A 65 -5.91 36.10 1.05
N GLU A 66 -5.79 35.08 0.20
CA GLU A 66 -4.66 34.93 -0.75
C GLU A 66 -4.67 36.08 -1.78
N LYS A 67 -5.82 36.40 -2.38
CA LYS A 67 -5.96 37.52 -3.32
C LYS A 67 -5.62 38.88 -2.71
N ASN A 68 -5.95 39.08 -1.44
CA ASN A 68 -5.67 40.31 -0.71
C ASN A 68 -4.26 40.35 -0.08
N ASN A 69 -3.39 39.38 -0.41
CA ASN A 69 -2.03 39.25 0.14
C ASN A 69 -1.97 39.14 1.67
N LEU A 70 -3.04 38.67 2.32
CA LEU A 70 -3.10 38.48 3.78
C LEU A 70 -2.49 37.15 4.23
N ILE A 71 -2.46 36.17 3.33
CA ILE A 71 -1.79 34.88 3.52
C ILE A 71 -1.07 34.47 2.22
N VAL A 72 -0.04 33.64 2.32
CA VAL A 72 0.67 33.09 1.16
C VAL A 72 0.37 31.60 1.04
N ARG A 73 -0.04 31.16 -0.16
CA ARG A 73 -0.20 29.75 -0.46
C ARG A 73 1.16 29.13 -0.78
N VAL A 74 1.59 28.20 0.07
CA VAL A 74 2.82 27.43 -0.14
C VAL A 74 2.59 26.42 -1.25
N LYS A 75 3.40 26.46 -2.31
CA LYS A 75 3.36 25.44 -3.37
C LYS A 75 3.99 24.16 -2.85
N THR A 76 3.24 23.07 -2.91
CA THR A 76 3.74 21.73 -2.61
C THR A 76 3.74 20.87 -3.88
N ASP A 77 4.65 19.90 -3.95
CA ASP A 77 4.64 18.88 -5.00
C ASP A 77 3.43 17.93 -4.84
N SER A 78 3.28 17.00 -5.78
CA SER A 78 2.24 15.96 -5.74
C SER A 78 2.36 15.02 -4.53
N TYR A 79 3.44 15.10 -3.76
CA TYR A 79 3.70 14.34 -2.54
C TYR A 79 3.58 15.19 -1.26
N GLY A 80 3.12 16.44 -1.36
CA GLY A 80 2.93 17.34 -0.22
C GLY A 80 4.22 17.93 0.35
N ARG A 81 5.36 17.77 -0.34
CA ARG A 81 6.62 18.41 0.03
C ARG A 81 6.63 19.83 -0.49
N VAL A 82 7.09 20.77 0.32
CA VAL A 82 7.23 22.17 -0.10
C VAL A 82 8.17 22.25 -1.29
N GLN A 83 7.70 22.77 -2.43
CA GLN A 83 8.56 23.09 -3.57
C GLN A 83 9.42 24.29 -3.16
N ARG A 84 10.66 24.01 -2.77
CA ARG A 84 11.69 25.03 -2.59
C ARG A 84 12.42 25.17 -3.92
N GLY A 85 12.42 26.39 -4.47
CA GLY A 85 13.36 26.80 -5.51
C GLY A 85 14.71 27.12 -4.88
#